data_AF-A0A942PVY3-F1
#
_entry.id   AF-A0A942PVY3-F1
#
_cell.length_a   1.000
_cell.length_b   1.000
_cell.length_c   1.000
_cell.angle_alpha   90.00
_cell.angle_beta   90.00
_cell.angle_gamma   90.00
#
_symmetry.space_group_name_H-M   'P 1'
#
loop_
_entity.id
_entity.type
_entity.pdbx_description
1 polymer ?
#
loop_
_entity_poly.entity_id
_entity_poly.type
_entity_poly.pdbx_seq_one_letter_code
_entity_poly.pdbx_strand_id
1 'polypeptide(L)'
;MLTLIRYLILVPASFLVDLSGLIVVPIALLFTTKQSNHLLPIFWPWDNDAEGINGDPYWKQKYGDKVTSFCCRFVWLALRNPGNNFGYFCGWLQAPDCSYRHWGDPEISNQPYHPGWLFVLGDNGESRAFCFYAVWPSFPGRCLRIFLGWKIHDMVKDDTKAQLVCIINPLMSRN
;
A
#
# COMPACT_ATOMS: atom_id res chain seq x y z
N MET A 1 -11.60 19.78 -5.16
CA MET A 1 -10.52 20.38 -5.98
C MET A 1 -9.15 20.24 -5.31
N LEU A 2 -8.99 20.64 -4.04
CA LEU A 2 -7.72 20.53 -3.30
C LEU A 2 -7.15 19.09 -3.22
N THR A 3 -8.01 18.09 -2.99
CA THR A 3 -7.61 16.68 -2.88
C THR A 3 -6.96 16.12 -4.14
N LEU A 4 -7.52 16.40 -5.33
CA LEU A 4 -6.96 15.88 -6.59
C LEU A 4 -5.61 16.53 -6.91
N ILE A 5 -5.48 17.85 -6.68
CA ILE A 5 -4.20 18.54 -6.84
C ILE A 5 -3.16 17.95 -5.90
N ARG A 6 -3.52 17.72 -4.63
CA ARG A 6 -2.64 17.09 -3.66
C ARG A 6 -2.24 15.68 -4.08
N TYR A 7 -3.17 14.88 -4.60
CA TYR A 7 -2.88 13.56 -5.16
C TYR A 7 -1.83 13.65 -6.28
N LEU A 8 -2.03 14.55 -7.24
CA LEU A 8 -1.13 14.74 -8.37
C LEU A 8 0.28 15.21 -7.97
N ILE A 9 0.42 15.88 -6.82
CA ILE A 9 1.74 16.28 -6.26
C ILE A 9 2.39 15.12 -5.49
N LEU A 10 1.62 14.39 -4.68
CA LEU A 10 2.17 13.34 -3.82
C LEU A 10 2.51 12.06 -4.58
N VAL A 11 1.80 11.73 -5.66
CA VAL A 11 2.09 10.53 -6.45
C VAL A 11 3.51 10.54 -7.04
N PRO A 12 3.98 11.61 -7.71
CA PRO A 12 5.37 11.71 -8.15
C PRO A 12 6.37 11.59 -6.99
N ALA A 13 6.10 12.22 -5.84
CA ALA A 13 6.97 12.13 -4.68
C ALA A 13 7.05 10.68 -4.14
N SER A 14 5.90 10.01 -4.01
CA SER A 14 5.83 8.59 -3.61
C SER A 14 6.59 7.70 -4.59
N PHE A 15 6.41 7.92 -5.89
CA PHE A 15 7.12 7.16 -6.91
C PHE A 15 8.65 7.34 -6.81
N LEU A 16 9.14 8.55 -6.54
CA LEU A 16 10.57 8.78 -6.31
C LEU A 16 11.09 8.09 -5.05
N VAL A 17 10.30 8.09 -3.96
CA VAL A 17 10.63 7.33 -2.75
C VAL A 17 10.69 5.83 -3.06
N ASP A 18 9.72 5.30 -3.80
CA ASP A 18 9.69 3.89 -4.18
C ASP A 18 10.92 3.48 -4.99
N LEU A 19 11.27 4.28 -6.02
CA LEU A 19 12.47 4.04 -6.84
C LEU A 19 13.75 4.11 -6.03
N SER A 20 13.87 5.09 -5.12
CA SER A 20 15.04 5.20 -4.26
C SER A 20 15.20 4.01 -3.31
N GLY A 21 14.11 3.31 -3.00
CA GLY A 21 14.12 2.08 -2.19
C GLY A 21 15.00 0.98 -2.78
N LEU A 22 15.16 0.91 -4.10
CA LEU A 22 16.07 -0.03 -4.76
C LEU A 22 17.53 0.15 -4.34
N ILE A 23 17.91 1.36 -3.90
CA ILE A 23 19.26 1.71 -3.43
C ILE A 23 19.30 1.82 -1.91
N VAL A 24 18.31 2.47 -1.30
CA VAL A 24 18.29 2.76 0.14
C VAL A 24 18.06 1.50 0.98
N VAL A 25 17.13 0.62 0.59
CA VAL A 25 16.83 -0.60 1.33
C VAL A 25 18.04 -1.53 1.46
N PRO A 26 18.81 -1.87 0.41
CA PRO A 26 19.96 -2.76 0.58
C PRO A 26 21.02 -2.16 1.50
N ILE A 27 21.22 -0.83 1.48
CA ILE A 27 22.11 -0.14 2.43
C ILE A 27 21.55 -0.24 3.85
N ALA A 28 20.26 0.05 4.05
CA ALA A 28 19.60 -0.02 5.35
C ALA A 28 19.70 -1.42 5.98
N LEU A 29 19.56 -2.47 5.16
CA LEU A 29 19.62 -3.86 5.61
C LEU A 29 21.01 -4.28 6.11
N LEU A 30 22.10 -3.62 5.70
CA LEU A 30 23.45 -3.87 6.25
C LEU A 30 23.54 -3.53 7.74
N PHE A 31 22.63 -2.69 8.25
CA PHE A 31 22.56 -2.32 9.66
C PHE A 31 21.56 -3.17 10.47
N THR A 32 20.98 -4.21 9.86
CA THR A 32 20.00 -5.08 10.52
C THR A 32 20.61 -6.42 10.92
N THR A 33 20.12 -7.00 12.01
CA THR A 33 20.45 -8.35 12.45
C THR A 33 19.26 -9.29 12.22
N LYS A 34 19.42 -10.59 12.49
CA LYS A 34 18.31 -11.55 12.39
C LYS A 34 17.16 -11.22 13.34
N GLN A 35 17.45 -10.56 14.47
CA GLN A 35 16.48 -10.16 15.49
C GLN A 35 15.79 -8.82 15.17
N SER A 36 16.31 -8.05 14.21
CA SER A 36 15.69 -6.78 13.80
C SER A 36 14.29 -7.00 13.21
N ASN A 37 13.34 -6.18 13.65
CA ASN A 37 11.99 -6.09 13.08
C ASN A 37 11.74 -4.79 12.32
N HIS A 38 12.59 -3.78 12.51
CA HIS A 38 12.48 -2.45 11.90
C HIS A 38 13.85 -2.01 11.37
N LEU A 39 13.82 -1.10 10.41
CA LEU A 39 15.02 -0.40 9.95
C LEU A 39 15.45 0.65 10.98
N LEU A 40 16.65 1.20 10.83
CA LEU A 40 17.04 2.38 11.61
C LEU A 40 16.10 3.56 11.29
N PRO A 41 15.83 4.48 12.24
CA PRO A 41 14.87 5.57 12.06
C PRO A 41 15.09 6.44 10.81
N ILE A 42 16.34 6.63 10.38
CA ILE A 42 16.67 7.39 9.17
C ILE A 42 16.13 6.74 7.88
N PHE A 43 15.91 5.42 7.90
CA PHE A 43 15.35 4.64 6.78
C PHE A 43 13.85 4.36 6.97
N TRP A 44 13.21 4.97 7.97
CA TRP A 44 11.80 4.78 8.28
C TRP A 44 10.86 4.93 7.07
N PRO A 45 11.07 5.85 6.10
CA PRO A 45 10.18 5.94 4.93
C PRO A 45 10.03 4.64 4.13
N TRP A 46 11.03 3.76 4.15
CA TRP A 46 11.04 2.45 3.47
C TRP A 46 10.79 1.28 4.42
N ASP A 47 10.51 1.54 5.69
CA ASP A 47 10.11 0.51 6.64
C ASP A 47 8.59 0.22 6.54
N ASN A 48 8.11 -0.74 7.32
CA ASN A 48 6.70 -1.09 7.44
C ASN A 48 6.34 -1.21 8.93
N ASP A 49 5.67 -0.19 9.47
CA ASP A 49 5.32 -0.15 10.90
C ASP A 49 4.30 -1.23 11.30
N ALA A 50 3.43 -1.64 10.37
CA ALA A 50 2.38 -2.62 10.65
C ALA A 50 2.92 -4.07 10.69
N GLU A 51 3.81 -4.42 9.77
CA GLU A 51 4.22 -5.82 9.54
C GLU A 51 5.73 -6.05 9.78
N GLY A 52 6.50 -4.97 9.90
CA GLY A 52 7.95 -4.98 10.04
C GLY A 52 8.70 -5.38 8.77
N ILE A 53 10.03 -5.42 8.88
CA ILE A 53 10.94 -5.79 7.78
C ILE A 53 10.88 -7.27 7.41
N ASN A 54 10.32 -8.10 8.30
CA ASN A 54 10.17 -9.55 8.11
C ASN A 54 8.77 -9.92 7.56
N GLY A 55 7.95 -8.93 7.23
CA GLY A 55 6.67 -9.08 6.56
C GLY A 55 5.53 -9.75 7.32
N ASP A 56 4.41 -9.83 6.62
CA ASP A 56 3.13 -10.31 7.14
C ASP A 56 3.15 -11.82 7.47
N PRO A 57 2.11 -12.36 8.16
CA PRO A 57 2.02 -13.78 8.48
C PRO A 57 2.09 -14.71 7.26
N TYR A 58 1.52 -14.32 6.12
CA TYR A 58 1.56 -15.10 4.88
C TYR A 58 2.98 -15.14 4.28
N TRP A 59 3.69 -14.03 4.32
CA TRP A 59 5.08 -13.92 3.91
C TRP A 59 5.98 -14.81 4.78
N LYS A 60 5.79 -14.75 6.10
CA LYS A 60 6.50 -15.61 7.06
C LYS A 60 6.19 -17.09 6.82
N GLN A 61 4.94 -17.46 6.57
CA GLN A 61 4.55 -18.82 6.25
C GLN A 61 5.22 -19.31 4.95
N LYS A 62 5.29 -18.45 3.92
CA LYS A 62 5.85 -18.80 2.62
C LYS A 62 7.37 -19.01 2.65
N TYR A 63 8.11 -18.23 3.44
CA TYR A 63 9.57 -18.24 3.44
C TYR A 63 10.20 -18.89 4.69
N GLY A 64 9.43 -19.12 5.75
CA GLY A 64 9.90 -19.72 7.00
C GLY A 64 11.12 -18.98 7.55
N ASP A 65 12.16 -19.73 7.92
CA ASP A 65 13.40 -19.18 8.49
C ASP A 65 14.13 -18.20 7.55
N LYS A 66 13.90 -18.30 6.24
CA LYS A 66 14.52 -17.40 5.25
C LYS A 66 13.94 -16.00 5.29
N VAL A 67 12.85 -15.75 6.01
CA VAL A 67 12.21 -14.43 6.08
C VAL A 67 13.14 -13.34 6.61
N THR A 68 14.10 -13.72 7.47
CA THR A 68 15.14 -12.82 8.01
C THR A 68 16.35 -12.65 7.09
N SER A 69 16.39 -13.35 5.95
CA SER A 69 17.48 -13.22 4.99
C SER A 69 17.44 -11.87 4.28
N PHE A 70 18.61 -11.39 3.89
CA PHE A 70 18.76 -10.15 3.14
C PHE A 70 17.85 -10.10 1.91
N CYS A 71 17.85 -11.15 1.07
CA CYS A 71 17.05 -11.19 -0.14
C CYS A 71 15.54 -11.15 0.14
N CYS A 72 15.06 -11.86 1.17
CA CYS A 72 13.62 -11.83 1.50
C CYS A 72 13.21 -10.44 1.99
N ARG A 73 14.01 -9.81 2.85
CA ARG A 73 13.75 -8.44 3.33
C ARG A 73 13.82 -7.41 2.20
N PHE A 74 14.77 -7.54 1.29
CA PHE A 74 14.87 -6.67 0.12
C PHE A 74 13.63 -6.80 -0.78
N VAL A 75 13.22 -8.02 -1.14
CA VAL A 75 12.01 -8.23 -1.94
C VAL A 75 10.77 -7.69 -1.23
N TRP A 76 10.68 -7.89 0.08
CA TRP A 76 9.57 -7.40 0.88
C TRP A 76 9.49 -5.86 0.88
N LEU A 77 10.58 -5.18 1.24
CA LEU A 77 10.59 -3.73 1.44
C LEU A 77 10.75 -2.95 0.13
N ALA A 78 11.63 -3.36 -0.79
CA ALA A 78 11.92 -2.58 -2.00
C ALA A 78 11.03 -2.95 -3.19
N LEU A 79 10.46 -4.16 -3.23
CA LEU A 79 9.70 -4.62 -4.41
C LEU A 79 8.21 -4.83 -4.13
N ARG A 80 7.84 -5.33 -2.94
CA ARG A 80 6.43 -5.54 -2.59
C ARG A 80 5.79 -4.33 -1.92
N ASN A 81 6.50 -3.71 -0.99
CA ASN A 81 6.01 -2.58 -0.21
C ASN A 81 7.01 -1.40 -0.22
N PRO A 82 7.45 -0.94 -1.42
CA PRO A 82 8.35 0.19 -1.52
C PRO A 82 7.71 1.42 -0.86
N GLY A 83 8.51 2.17 -0.10
CA GLY A 83 8.08 3.43 0.50
C GLY A 83 6.84 3.32 1.41
N ASN A 84 6.56 2.14 2.00
CA ASN A 84 5.29 1.86 2.63
C ASN A 84 4.89 2.91 3.69
N ASN A 85 5.80 3.16 4.64
CA ASN A 85 5.59 4.17 5.68
C ASN A 85 5.44 5.58 5.11
N PHE A 86 6.15 5.93 4.03
CA PHE A 86 5.92 7.20 3.33
C PHE A 86 4.52 7.29 2.72
N GLY A 87 4.00 6.21 2.14
CA GLY A 87 2.63 6.13 1.64
C GLY A 87 1.58 6.37 2.73
N TYR A 88 1.81 5.81 3.93
CA TYR A 88 0.97 6.04 5.11
C TYR A 88 1.15 7.44 5.72
N PHE A 89 2.36 7.99 5.69
CA PHE A 89 2.63 9.39 6.08
C PHE A 89 1.87 10.37 5.18
N CYS A 90 1.81 10.07 3.88
CA CYS A 90 1.00 10.78 2.91
C CYS A 90 -0.51 10.52 3.07
N GLY A 91 -0.89 9.59 3.94
CA GLY A 91 -2.24 9.41 4.45
C GLY A 91 -2.50 10.36 5.62
N TRP A 92 -3.50 11.21 5.49
CA TRP A 92 -3.92 12.10 6.59
C TRP A 92 -5.34 11.81 7.07
N LEU A 93 -6.12 11.13 6.24
CA LEU A 93 -7.49 10.78 6.58
C LEU A 93 -7.46 9.49 7.41
N GLN A 94 -7.89 9.60 8.66
CA GLN A 94 -8.13 8.43 9.51
C GLN A 94 -9.54 7.89 9.21
N ALA A 95 -9.66 6.57 9.18
CA ALA A 95 -10.91 5.89 8.89
C ALA A 95 -12.11 6.26 9.78
N PRO A 96 -11.97 6.36 11.11
CA PRO A 96 -13.11 6.48 12.00
C PRO A 96 -13.80 7.84 11.96
N ASP A 97 -13.10 8.90 11.51
CA ASP A 97 -13.59 10.27 11.57
C ASP A 97 -14.38 10.70 10.31
N CYS A 98 -14.64 9.78 9.39
CA CYS A 98 -15.10 10.11 8.05
C CYS A 98 -16.55 9.70 7.76
N SER A 99 -17.25 10.59 7.07
CA SER A 99 -18.42 10.23 6.27
C SER A 99 -17.97 9.70 4.91
N TYR A 100 -18.59 8.60 4.46
CA TYR A 100 -18.25 7.94 3.21
C TYR A 100 -19.43 7.95 2.23
N ARG A 101 -19.13 8.27 0.97
CA ARG A 101 -20.06 8.12 -0.15
C ARG A 101 -19.46 7.12 -1.14
N HIS A 102 -20.27 6.16 -1.54
CA HIS A 102 -19.87 5.04 -2.39
C HIS A 102 -20.64 5.10 -3.71
N TRP A 103 -19.97 4.76 -4.80
CA TRP A 103 -20.57 4.55 -6.12
C TRP A 103 -19.93 3.32 -6.75
N GLY A 104 -20.74 2.48 -7.39
CA GLY A 104 -20.29 1.19 -7.92
C GLY A 104 -20.51 0.06 -6.93
N ASP A 105 -19.67 -0.96 -7.00
CA ASP A 105 -19.85 -2.22 -6.28
C ASP A 105 -18.97 -2.28 -5.01
N PRO A 106 -19.55 -2.28 -3.80
CA PRO A 106 -18.78 -2.38 -2.57
C PRO A 106 -18.16 -3.77 -2.33
N GLU A 107 -18.62 -4.81 -3.03
CA GLU A 107 -18.09 -6.18 -2.90
C GLU A 107 -16.94 -6.45 -3.87
N ILE A 108 -16.52 -5.45 -4.65
CA ILE A 108 -15.40 -5.57 -5.57
C ILE A 108 -14.14 -6.09 -4.86
N SER A 109 -13.53 -7.10 -5.45
CA SER A 109 -12.27 -7.62 -4.94
C SER A 109 -11.53 -8.39 -6.02
N ASN A 110 -10.20 -8.47 -5.89
CA ASN A 110 -9.42 -9.39 -6.69
C ASN A 110 -9.18 -10.73 -5.96
N GLN A 111 -9.51 -10.82 -4.66
CA GLN A 111 -9.39 -11.99 -3.78
C GLN A 111 -10.44 -11.91 -2.63
N PRO A 112 -11.55 -12.67 -2.69
CA PRO A 112 -12.01 -13.48 -3.81
C PRO A 112 -12.35 -12.63 -5.04
N TYR A 113 -12.20 -13.20 -6.24
CA TYR A 113 -12.42 -12.45 -7.48
C TYR A 113 -13.89 -12.03 -7.68
N HIS A 114 -14.13 -10.72 -7.59
CA HIS A 114 -15.39 -10.05 -7.84
C HIS A 114 -15.11 -8.82 -8.73
N PRO A 115 -15.25 -8.93 -10.06
CA PRO A 115 -14.90 -7.85 -10.97
C PRO A 115 -15.90 -6.70 -10.90
N GLY A 116 -15.42 -5.48 -11.05
CA GLY A 116 -16.25 -4.29 -10.95
C GLY A 116 -15.42 -3.02 -10.84
N TRP A 117 -16.06 -1.97 -10.34
CA TRP A 117 -15.39 -0.75 -9.92
C TRP A 117 -16.11 -0.18 -8.71
N LEU A 118 -15.36 0.53 -7.88
CA LEU A 118 -15.83 1.25 -6.72
C LEU A 118 -15.14 2.61 -6.67
N PHE A 119 -15.94 3.66 -6.53
CA PHE A 119 -15.45 4.98 -6.20
C PHE A 119 -15.95 5.34 -4.80
N VAL A 120 -15.03 5.77 -3.94
CA VAL A 120 -15.33 6.21 -2.58
C VAL A 120 -14.85 7.64 -2.40
N LEU A 121 -15.68 8.47 -1.81
CA LEU A 121 -15.30 9.80 -1.31
C LEU A 121 -15.44 9.81 0.21
N GLY A 122 -14.33 10.05 0.91
CA GLY A 122 -14.28 10.25 2.36
C GLY A 122 -14.16 11.73 2.71
N ASP A 123 -14.90 12.17 3.73
CA ASP A 123 -14.89 13.55 4.23
C ASP A 123 -15.02 13.55 5.77
N ASN A 124 -14.05 14.15 6.47
CA ASN A 124 -14.06 14.34 7.93
C ASN A 124 -14.40 15.78 8.37
N GLY A 125 -14.93 16.61 7.46
CA GLY A 125 -15.24 18.02 7.70
C GLY A 125 -14.07 18.98 7.46
N GLU A 126 -12.83 18.52 7.60
CA GLU A 126 -11.62 19.31 7.35
C GLU A 126 -10.94 18.94 6.02
N SER A 127 -11.00 17.65 5.68
CA SER A 127 -10.23 17.03 4.62
C SER A 127 -11.07 16.02 3.85
N ARG A 128 -10.79 15.94 2.55
CA ARG A 128 -11.39 14.94 1.66
C ARG A 128 -10.34 14.03 1.07
N ALA A 129 -10.67 12.75 0.93
CA ALA A 129 -9.91 11.77 0.17
C ALA A 129 -10.83 11.06 -0.82
N PHE A 130 -10.26 10.54 -1.91
CA PHE A 130 -10.99 9.66 -2.81
C PHE A 130 -10.27 8.32 -2.92
N CYS A 131 -11.01 7.29 -3.29
CA CYS A 131 -10.52 6.00 -3.72
C CYS A 131 -11.21 5.67 -5.04
N PHE A 132 -10.43 5.32 -6.06
CA PHE A 132 -10.96 4.61 -7.22
C PHE A 132 -10.30 3.24 -7.26
N TYR A 133 -11.11 2.20 -7.10
CA TYR A 133 -10.68 0.82 -7.15
C TYR A 133 -11.43 0.09 -8.26
N ALA A 134 -10.72 -0.59 -9.15
CA ALA A 134 -11.33 -1.35 -10.22
C ALA A 134 -10.58 -2.66 -10.48
N VAL A 135 -11.36 -3.69 -10.78
CA VAL A 135 -10.90 -5.06 -10.98
C VAL A 135 -11.63 -5.62 -12.18
N TRP A 136 -10.88 -5.96 -13.23
CA TRP A 136 -11.43 -6.54 -14.46
C TRP A 136 -10.58 -7.71 -14.94
N PRO A 137 -11.15 -8.66 -15.71
CA PRO A 137 -10.32 -9.71 -16.32
C PRO A 137 -9.28 -9.08 -17.27
N SER A 138 -8.08 -9.65 -17.31
CA SER A 138 -7.02 -9.24 -18.24
C SER A 138 -6.49 -10.45 -19.02
N PHE A 139 -5.54 -11.18 -18.45
CA PHE A 139 -4.97 -12.41 -19.01
C PHE A 139 -5.51 -13.65 -18.31
N PRO A 140 -5.35 -14.87 -18.86
CA PRO A 140 -5.73 -16.11 -18.18
C PRO A 140 -5.14 -16.19 -16.76
N GLY A 141 -6.00 -16.38 -15.75
CA GLY A 141 -5.61 -16.42 -14.33
C GLY A 141 -5.19 -15.06 -13.74
N ARG A 142 -5.39 -13.95 -14.45
CA ARG A 142 -5.01 -12.60 -14.04
C ARG A 142 -6.19 -11.61 -14.12
N CYS A 143 -6.04 -10.50 -13.42
CA CYS A 143 -6.93 -9.36 -13.53
C CYS A 143 -6.15 -8.05 -13.64
N LEU A 144 -6.75 -7.08 -14.33
CA LEU A 144 -6.40 -5.67 -14.23
C LEU A 144 -6.88 -5.14 -12.90
N ARG A 145 -5.94 -4.67 -12.08
CA ARG A 145 -6.21 -3.95 -10.84
C ARG A 145 -5.80 -2.49 -11.01
N ILE A 146 -6.77 -1.58 -10.93
CA ILE A 146 -6.54 -0.14 -10.85
C ILE A 146 -6.88 0.29 -9.42
N PHE A 147 -5.97 1.02 -8.77
CA PHE A 147 -6.17 1.53 -7.43
C PHE A 147 -5.53 2.91 -7.31
N LEU A 148 -6.35 3.95 -7.26
CA LEU A 148 -5.95 5.35 -7.24
C LEU A 148 -6.52 6.06 -6.01
N GLY A 149 -5.80 7.06 -5.51
CA GLY A 149 -6.21 7.88 -4.37
C GLY A 149 -5.63 7.35 -3.07
N TRP A 150 -6.47 7.18 -2.06
CA TRP A 150 -6.11 6.64 -0.76
C TRP A 150 -6.90 5.36 -0.49
N LYS A 151 -6.32 4.39 0.23
CA LYS A 151 -6.96 3.11 0.57
C LYS A 151 -8.09 3.29 1.60
N ILE A 152 -9.18 3.95 1.22
CA ILE A 152 -10.32 4.27 2.10
C ILE A 152 -11.52 3.34 1.92
N HIS A 153 -11.49 2.41 0.96
CA HIS A 153 -12.64 1.52 0.66
C HIS A 153 -12.75 0.31 1.60
N ASP A 154 -11.61 -0.21 2.06
CA ASP A 154 -11.49 -1.40 2.89
C ASP A 154 -11.06 -1.08 4.32
N MET A 155 -11.15 0.19 4.74
CA MET A 155 -10.73 0.54 6.09
C MET A 155 -11.71 -0.04 7.09
N VAL A 156 -11.26 -1.10 7.76
CA VAL A 156 -11.71 -1.44 9.10
C VAL A 156 -11.54 -0.17 9.94
N LYS A 157 -12.45 0.09 10.88
CA LYS A 157 -12.32 1.22 11.82
C LYS A 157 -11.18 0.94 12.81
N ASP A 158 -9.96 0.79 12.32
CA ASP A 158 -8.78 0.38 13.06
C ASP A 158 -7.76 1.52 13.19
N ASP A 159 -8.21 2.77 13.40
CA ASP A 159 -7.38 3.96 13.64
C ASP A 159 -6.20 4.20 12.66
N THR A 160 -6.10 3.44 11.57
CA THR A 160 -5.01 3.56 10.61
C THR A 160 -5.27 4.71 9.64
N LYS A 161 -4.18 5.34 9.21
CA LYS A 161 -4.21 6.34 8.14
C LYS A 161 -4.41 5.63 6.81
N ALA A 162 -5.26 6.20 5.94
CA ALA A 162 -5.43 5.66 4.60
C ALA A 162 -4.14 5.82 3.79
N GLN A 163 -3.55 4.72 3.32
CA GLN A 163 -2.32 4.77 2.52
C GLN A 163 -2.57 5.41 1.14
N LEU A 164 -1.67 6.30 0.70
CA LEU A 164 -1.66 6.80 -0.69
C LEU A 164 -1.34 5.65 -1.67
N VAL A 165 -2.07 5.58 -2.79
CA VAL A 165 -1.88 4.57 -3.84
C VAL A 165 -2.00 5.13 -5.25
N CYS A 166 -1.15 4.61 -6.14
CA CYS A 166 -1.25 4.79 -7.58
C CYS A 166 -0.81 3.49 -8.26
N ILE A 167 -1.76 2.57 -8.44
CA ILE A 167 -1.50 1.23 -8.96
C ILE A 167 -2.32 1.02 -10.23
N ILE A 168 -1.64 0.62 -11.30
CA ILE A 168 -2.26 0.07 -12.51
C ILE A 168 -1.51 -1.22 -12.81
N ASN A 169 -2.10 -2.36 -12.44
CA ASN A 169 -1.46 -3.67 -12.57
C ASN A 169 -2.31 -4.62 -13.41
N PRO A 170 -1.96 -4.85 -14.69
CA PRO A 170 -2.69 -5.78 -15.55
C PRO A 170 -2.42 -7.27 -15.24
N LEU A 171 -1.48 -7.56 -14.33
CA LEU A 171 -1.00 -8.92 -14.01
C LEU A 171 -1.30 -9.34 -12.57
N MET A 172 -2.26 -8.68 -11.91
CA MET A 172 -2.66 -9.06 -10.55
C MET A 172 -3.25 -10.48 -10.56
N SER A 173 -2.93 -11.28 -9.54
CA SER A 173 -3.49 -12.62 -9.41
C SER A 173 -5.00 -12.55 -9.18
N ARG A 174 -5.72 -13.35 -9.94
CA ARG A 174 -7.17 -13.57 -9.82
C ARG A 174 -7.37 -14.90 -9.08
N ASN A 175 -7.78 -14.84 -7.81
CA ASN A 175 -8.09 -16.02 -7.00
C ASN A 175 -9.55 -16.00 -6.58
#